data_AF-A0A1V6EFI4-F1
#
_entry.id   AF-A0A1V6EFI4-F1
#
_cell.length_a   1.000
_cell.length_b   1.000
_cell.length_c   1.000
_cell.angle_alpha   90.00
_cell.angle_beta   90.00
_cell.angle_gamma   90.00
#
_symmetry.space_group_name_H-M   'P 1'
#
loop_
_entity.id
_entity.type
_entity.pdbx_description
1 polymer ?
#
loop_
_entity_poly.entity_id
_entity_poly.type
_entity_poly.pdbx_seq_one_letter_code
_entity_poly.pdbx_strand_id
1 'polypeptide(L)'
;MNNTGEIILHEGKTEQKTRFVELRAKGYPYSKICKELEVSKGTLTVWNGELSEEIAKLKAENLRTLYDTYFMNKEARIKRLGDMLKKIEDELSKKDLSSVPAEKLLDYQLRYVEALRDEYIEPQDTGTVTELNAEGILKEVVSLFAKIKSGEITKEQAYRENLVIANLLKAYENSILEKKIDALKSILHSR
;
A
#
# COMPACT_ATOMS: atom_id res chain seq x y z
N MET A 1 -40.59 -5.29 36.30
CA MET A 1 -39.18 -5.20 36.73
C MET A 1 -38.48 -6.46 36.23
N ASN A 2 -37.68 -6.38 35.16
CA ASN A 2 -36.74 -7.44 34.72
C ASN A 2 -35.82 -6.98 33.56
N ASN A 3 -35.60 -5.66 33.38
CA ASN A 3 -34.78 -5.14 32.27
C ASN A 3 -33.28 -5.04 32.63
N THR A 4 -32.94 -5.03 33.92
CA THR A 4 -31.56 -4.77 34.37
C THR A 4 -30.64 -5.99 34.25
N GLY A 5 -31.19 -7.21 34.31
CA GLY A 5 -30.40 -8.46 34.23
C GLY A 5 -29.95 -8.83 32.82
N GLU A 6 -30.79 -8.59 31.80
CA GLU A 6 -30.44 -8.82 30.39
C GLU A 6 -29.38 -7.83 29.88
N ILE A 7 -29.45 -6.57 30.31
CA ILE A 7 -28.51 -5.51 29.89
C ILE A 7 -27.09 -5.80 30.38
N ILE A 8 -26.91 -6.19 31.65
CA ILE A 8 -25.59 -6.47 32.24
C ILE A 8 -24.93 -7.71 31.62
N LEU A 9 -25.71 -8.76 31.33
CA LEU A 9 -25.21 -9.97 30.65
C LEU A 9 -24.79 -9.69 29.20
N HIS A 10 -25.51 -8.81 28.51
CA HIS A 10 -25.18 -8.39 27.15
C HIS A 10 -23.91 -7.53 27.08
N GLU A 11 -23.69 -6.64 28.05
CA GLU A 11 -22.47 -5.82 28.13
C GLU A 11 -21.22 -6.69 28.34
N GLY A 12 -21.25 -7.64 29.29
CA GLY A 12 -20.11 -8.52 29.55
C GLY A 12 -19.76 -9.43 28.36
N LYS A 13 -20.78 -9.92 27.63
CA LYS A 13 -20.55 -10.74 26.42
C LYS A 13 -19.96 -9.93 25.26
N THR A 14 -20.34 -8.66 25.14
CA THR A 14 -19.80 -7.76 24.10
C THR A 14 -18.35 -7.42 24.41
N GLU A 15 -18.02 -7.14 25.66
CA GLU A 15 -16.65 -6.89 26.11
C GLU A 15 -15.73 -8.11 25.91
N GLN A 16 -16.22 -9.32 26.20
CA GLN A 16 -15.49 -10.56 25.93
C GLN A 16 -15.20 -10.77 24.43
N LYS A 17 -16.15 -10.43 23.55
CA LYS A 17 -15.94 -10.48 22.10
C LYS A 17 -14.89 -9.46 21.64
N THR A 18 -14.96 -8.22 22.11
CA THR A 18 -13.94 -7.20 21.84
C THR A 18 -12.56 -7.68 22.29
N ARG A 19 -12.45 -8.22 23.50
CA ARG A 19 -11.19 -8.74 24.03
C ARG A 19 -10.67 -9.94 23.24
N PHE A 20 -11.57 -10.81 22.79
CA PHE A 20 -11.22 -11.91 21.90
C PHE A 20 -10.60 -11.40 20.59
N VAL A 21 -11.19 -10.37 19.96
CA VAL A 21 -10.65 -9.73 18.75
C VAL A 21 -9.24 -9.19 18.99
N GLU A 22 -9.01 -8.45 20.08
CA GLU A 22 -7.68 -7.93 20.46
C GLU A 22 -6.64 -9.05 20.60
N LEU A 23 -6.97 -10.11 21.35
CA LEU A 23 -6.05 -11.21 21.62
C LEU A 23 -5.73 -12.02 20.35
N ARG A 24 -6.72 -12.21 19.48
CA ARG A 24 -6.53 -12.89 18.19
C ARG A 24 -5.75 -12.04 17.20
N ALA A 25 -5.94 -10.72 17.21
CA ALA A 25 -5.15 -9.82 16.39
C ALA A 25 -3.68 -9.81 16.81
N LYS A 26 -3.39 -9.98 18.11
CA LYS A 26 -2.03 -10.19 18.65
C LYS A 26 -1.45 -11.58 18.37
N GLY A 27 -2.22 -12.51 17.80
CA GLY A 27 -1.76 -13.84 17.42
C GLY A 27 -1.82 -14.91 18.52
N TYR A 28 -2.48 -14.65 19.65
CA TYR A 28 -2.55 -15.64 20.73
C TYR A 28 -3.36 -16.90 20.35
N PRO A 29 -2.95 -18.10 20.82
CA PRO A 29 -3.66 -19.35 20.56
C PRO A 29 -4.94 -19.46 21.41
N TYR A 30 -5.94 -20.21 20.91
CA TYR A 30 -7.21 -20.40 21.61
C TYR A 30 -7.05 -20.96 23.03
N SER A 31 -6.06 -21.82 23.28
CA SER A 31 -5.79 -22.35 24.62
C SER A 31 -5.47 -21.27 25.66
N LYS A 32 -4.80 -20.20 25.24
CA LYS A 32 -4.49 -19.05 26.12
C LYS A 32 -5.74 -18.19 26.32
N ILE A 33 -6.49 -17.96 25.25
CA ILE A 33 -7.66 -17.08 25.28
C ILE A 33 -8.83 -17.71 26.06
N CYS A 34 -9.02 -19.03 25.97
CA CYS A 34 -10.01 -19.76 26.79
C CYS A 34 -9.76 -19.58 28.28
N LYS A 35 -8.48 -19.53 28.71
CA LYS A 35 -8.12 -19.30 30.12
C LYS A 35 -8.33 -17.84 30.54
N GLU A 36 -8.08 -16.89 29.65
CA GLU A 36 -8.20 -15.46 29.94
C GLU A 36 -9.67 -14.99 29.95
N LEU A 37 -10.50 -15.53 29.06
CA LEU A 37 -11.90 -15.13 28.93
C LEU A 37 -12.88 -16.08 29.62
N GLU A 38 -12.39 -17.17 30.21
CA GLU A 38 -13.19 -18.22 30.86
C GLU A 38 -14.31 -18.80 29.96
N VAL A 39 -14.04 -18.92 28.65
CA VAL A 39 -14.98 -19.46 27.65
C VAL A 39 -14.47 -20.74 27.00
N SER A 40 -15.41 -21.56 26.54
CA SER A 40 -15.10 -22.81 25.86
C SER A 40 -14.43 -22.57 24.50
N LYS A 41 -13.63 -23.55 24.04
CA LYS A 41 -13.04 -23.52 22.69
C LYS A 41 -14.10 -23.48 21.59
N GLY A 42 -15.25 -24.12 21.80
CA GLY A 42 -16.38 -24.08 20.86
C GLY A 42 -16.91 -22.66 20.68
N THR A 43 -17.05 -21.92 21.78
CA THR A 43 -17.44 -20.50 21.78
C THR A 43 -16.47 -19.65 20.97
N LEU A 44 -15.15 -19.82 21.16
CA LEU A 44 -14.14 -19.08 20.40
C LEU A 44 -14.13 -19.40 18.90
N THR A 45 -14.41 -20.65 18.51
CA THR A 45 -14.52 -21.04 17.09
C THR A 45 -15.69 -20.31 16.42
N VAL A 46 -16.85 -20.23 17.10
CA VAL A 46 -18.02 -19.49 16.60
C VAL A 46 -17.67 -18.00 16.47
N TRP A 47 -17.10 -17.39 17.52
CA TRP A 47 -16.68 -15.98 17.48
C TRP A 47 -15.62 -15.70 16.42
N ASN A 48 -14.73 -16.64 16.14
CA ASN A 48 -13.75 -16.48 15.07
C ASN A 48 -14.40 -16.44 13.70
N GLY A 49 -15.48 -17.19 13.47
CA GLY A 49 -16.27 -17.10 12.24
C GLY A 49 -16.96 -15.73 12.13
N GLU A 50 -17.69 -15.35 13.18
CA GLU A 50 -18.45 -14.10 13.27
C GLU A 50 -17.58 -12.85 13.15
N LEU A 51 -16.41 -12.82 13.80
CA LEU A 51 -15.56 -11.64 13.96
C LEU A 51 -14.28 -11.73 13.12
N SER A 52 -14.26 -12.61 12.11
CA SER A 52 -13.08 -12.85 11.26
C SER A 52 -12.60 -11.57 10.57
N GLU A 53 -13.53 -10.77 10.04
CA GLU A 53 -13.25 -9.49 9.38
C GLU A 53 -12.67 -8.46 10.36
N GLU A 54 -13.24 -8.34 11.56
CA GLU A 54 -12.75 -7.43 12.60
C GLU A 54 -11.33 -7.80 13.06
N ILE A 55 -11.07 -9.10 13.25
CA ILE A 55 -9.73 -9.61 13.56
C ILE A 55 -8.76 -9.29 12.43
N ALA A 56 -9.16 -9.49 11.17
CA ALA A 56 -8.32 -9.20 10.01
C ALA A 56 -8.01 -7.69 9.90
N LYS A 57 -9.02 -6.83 10.11
CA LYS A 57 -8.88 -5.38 10.13
C LYS A 57 -7.91 -4.92 11.22
N LEU A 58 -8.09 -5.40 12.45
CA LEU A 58 -7.21 -5.04 13.56
C LEU A 58 -5.78 -5.56 13.37
N LYS A 59 -5.59 -6.74 12.75
CA LYS A 59 -4.26 -7.23 12.34
C LYS A 59 -3.60 -6.32 11.32
N ALA A 60 -4.35 -5.90 10.29
CA ALA A 60 -3.85 -4.99 9.27
C ALA A 60 -3.48 -3.64 9.88
N GLU A 61 -4.28 -3.13 10.81
CA GLU A 61 -3.98 -1.91 11.56
C GLU A 61 -2.73 -2.05 12.42
N ASN A 62 -2.62 -3.11 13.23
CA ASN A 62 -1.42 -3.38 14.03
C ASN A 62 -0.16 -3.48 13.16
N LEU A 63 -0.26 -4.13 12.00
CA LEU A 63 0.84 -4.24 11.05
C LEU A 63 1.19 -2.87 10.44
N ARG A 64 0.19 -2.06 10.09
CA ARG A 64 0.40 -0.69 9.63
C ARG A 64 1.11 0.12 10.70
N THR A 65 0.63 0.12 11.95
CA THR A 65 1.29 0.80 13.07
C THR A 65 2.73 0.34 13.26
N LEU A 66 3.00 -0.97 13.11
CA LEU A 66 4.36 -1.50 13.15
C LEU A 66 5.21 -0.92 12.03
N TYR A 67 4.72 -0.93 10.79
CA TYR A 67 5.43 -0.34 9.66
C TYR A 67 5.66 1.17 9.84
N ASP A 68 4.69 1.91 10.35
CA ASP A 68 4.82 3.34 10.63
C ASP A 68 5.91 3.58 11.69
N THR A 69 5.88 2.81 12.79
CA THR A 69 6.85 2.88 13.90
C THR A 69 8.29 2.63 13.42
N TYR A 70 8.48 1.68 12.51
CA TYR A 70 9.79 1.34 11.97
C TYR A 70 10.14 2.07 10.67
N PHE A 71 9.37 3.09 10.28
CA PHE A 71 9.59 3.85 9.06
C PHE A 71 9.67 2.93 7.82
N MET A 72 8.82 1.92 7.75
CA MET A 72 8.72 0.99 6.63
C MET A 72 7.58 1.36 5.67
N ASN A 73 6.63 2.19 6.09
CA ASN A 73 5.69 2.80 5.16
C ASN A 73 6.32 4.03 4.48
N LYS A 74 5.83 4.39 3.29
CA LYS A 74 6.41 5.49 2.49
C LYS A 74 6.29 6.84 3.21
N GLU A 75 5.14 7.12 3.82
CA GLU A 75 4.90 8.38 4.54
C GLU A 75 5.91 8.60 5.69
N ALA A 76 6.13 7.58 6.52
CA ALA A 76 7.08 7.65 7.64
C ALA A 76 8.52 7.76 7.14
N ARG A 77 8.89 7.09 6.03
CA ARG A 77 10.20 7.30 5.39
C ARG A 77 10.39 8.74 4.93
N ILE A 78 9.40 9.31 4.23
CA ILE A 78 9.43 10.71 3.77
C ILE A 78 9.60 11.66 4.96
N LYS A 79 8.77 11.51 6.00
CA LYS A 79 8.86 12.33 7.22
C LYS A 79 10.26 12.25 7.86
N ARG A 80 10.78 11.04 8.06
CA ARG A 80 12.10 10.83 8.66
C ARG A 80 13.23 11.43 7.84
N LEU A 81 13.21 11.24 6.51
CA LEU A 81 14.23 11.80 5.63
C LEU A 81 14.17 13.33 5.63
N GLY A 82 12.97 13.92 5.53
CA GLY A 82 12.76 15.38 5.59
C GLY A 82 13.19 16.00 6.91
N ASP A 83 12.85 15.38 8.04
CA ASP A 83 13.26 15.84 9.37
C ASP A 83 14.79 15.85 9.53
N MET A 84 15.47 14.84 8.99
CA MET A 84 16.92 14.78 9.03
C MET A 84 17.57 15.79 8.08
N LEU A 85 17.01 15.96 6.87
CA LEU A 85 17.47 16.95 5.91
C LEU A 85 17.40 18.36 6.51
N LYS A 86 16.28 18.70 7.16
CA LYS A 86 16.11 19.98 7.85
C LYS A 86 17.18 20.22 8.92
N LYS A 87 17.51 19.21 9.72
CA LYS A 87 18.59 19.32 10.72
C LYS A 87 19.96 19.55 10.08
N ILE A 88 20.23 18.90 8.96
CA ILE A 88 21.48 19.10 8.20
C ILE A 88 21.54 20.54 7.67
N GLU A 89 20.43 21.04 7.11
CA GLU A 89 20.30 22.42 6.63
C GLU A 89 20.47 23.45 7.75
N ASP A 90 19.85 23.22 8.91
CA ASP A 90 19.99 24.08 10.08
C ASP A 90 21.45 24.17 10.53
N GLU A 91 22.19 23.06 10.56
CA GLU A 91 23.61 23.04 10.92
C GLU A 91 24.50 23.66 9.84
N LEU A 92 24.17 23.49 8.56
CA LEU A 92 24.86 24.13 7.44
C LEU A 92 24.66 25.65 7.45
N SER A 93 23.46 26.14 7.77
CA SER A 93 23.14 27.58 7.80
C SER A 93 23.97 28.37 8.82
N LYS A 94 24.44 27.70 9.88
CA LYS A 94 25.27 28.29 10.93
C LYS A 94 26.75 28.32 10.59
N LYS A 95 27.19 27.63 9.53
CA LYS A 95 28.59 27.53 9.14
C LYS A 95 28.96 28.61 8.13
N ASP A 96 30.15 29.18 8.30
CA ASP A 96 30.77 29.99 7.27
C ASP A 96 31.28 29.07 6.14
N LEU A 97 30.59 29.14 5.00
CA LEU A 97 30.86 28.33 3.81
C LEU A 97 32.00 28.91 2.95
N SER A 98 32.63 30.01 3.36
CA SER A 98 33.75 30.62 2.61
C SER A 98 35.13 30.01 2.92
N SER A 99 35.25 29.21 4.00
CA SER A 99 36.51 28.65 4.52
C SER A 99 36.54 27.10 4.66
N VAL A 100 35.66 26.42 3.93
CA VAL A 100 35.13 25.02 4.04
C VAL A 100 36.09 23.91 4.55
N PRO A 101 35.65 23.15 5.58
CA PRO A 101 35.33 21.73 5.42
C PRO A 101 33.92 21.38 5.94
N ALA A 102 32.89 21.85 5.23
CA ALA A 102 31.48 21.45 5.36
C ALA A 102 31.10 20.28 4.41
N GLU A 103 32.08 19.69 3.74
CA GLU A 103 31.95 18.65 2.71
C GLU A 103 31.07 17.47 3.15
N LYS A 104 31.26 16.94 4.36
CA LYS A 104 30.43 15.82 4.87
C LYS A 104 28.96 16.18 5.08
N LEU A 105 28.66 17.42 5.46
CA LEU A 105 27.28 17.85 5.64
C LEU A 105 26.59 18.07 4.30
N LEU A 106 27.32 18.59 3.30
CA LEU A 106 26.84 18.71 1.93
C LEU A 106 26.62 17.33 1.27
N ASP A 107 27.52 16.37 1.51
CA ASP A 107 27.34 14.97 1.06
C ASP A 107 26.07 14.36 1.67
N TYR A 108 25.87 14.50 2.99
CA TYR A 108 24.66 14.03 3.62
C TYR A 108 23.41 14.75 3.09
N GLN A 109 23.46 16.07 2.89
CA GLN A 109 22.35 16.81 2.31
C GLN A 109 21.96 16.23 0.94
N LEU A 110 22.93 16.05 0.05
CA LEU A 110 22.72 15.47 -1.28
C LEU A 110 22.08 14.08 -1.18
N ARG A 111 22.64 13.20 -0.34
CA ARG A 111 22.14 11.83 -0.18
C ARG A 111 20.71 11.76 0.36
N TYR A 112 20.35 12.64 1.31
CA TYR A 112 18.99 12.68 1.85
C TYR A 112 17.98 13.27 0.86
N VAL A 113 18.40 14.24 0.03
CA VAL A 113 17.59 14.77 -1.08
C VAL A 113 17.34 13.69 -2.13
N GLU A 114 18.37 12.93 -2.51
CA GLU A 114 18.23 11.82 -3.45
C GLU A 114 17.30 10.73 -2.90
N ALA A 115 17.47 10.35 -1.63
CA ALA A 115 16.57 9.38 -0.99
C ALA A 115 15.12 9.88 -0.94
N LEU A 116 14.88 11.18 -0.70
CA LEU A 116 13.54 11.77 -0.76
C LEU A 116 12.94 11.75 -2.16
N ARG A 117 13.75 12.06 -3.18
CA ARG A 117 13.33 11.98 -4.58
C ARG A 117 12.92 10.56 -4.95
N ASP A 118 13.64 9.56 -4.48
CA ASP A 118 13.31 8.15 -4.73
C ASP A 118 12.00 7.72 -4.03
N GLU A 119 11.61 8.40 -2.95
CA GLU A 119 10.30 8.20 -2.30
C GLU A 119 9.15 8.92 -3.01
N TYR A 120 9.42 9.87 -3.91
CA TYR A 120 8.38 10.61 -4.61
C TYR A 120 7.52 9.68 -5.47
N ILE A 121 6.21 9.86 -5.37
CA ILE A 121 5.22 9.29 -6.30
C ILE A 121 4.34 10.47 -6.69
N GLU A 122 4.19 10.71 -7.98
CA GLU A 122 3.18 11.64 -8.48
C GLU A 122 1.81 11.28 -7.88
N PRO A 123 1.10 12.24 -7.27
CA PRO A 123 -0.30 12.07 -6.95
C PRO A 123 -1.04 11.70 -8.25
N GLN A 124 -1.42 10.44 -8.40
CA GLN A 124 -2.18 10.01 -9.56
C GLN A 124 -3.58 10.59 -9.42
N ASP A 125 -3.97 11.45 -10.35
CA ASP A 125 -5.38 11.58 -10.68
C ASP A 125 -5.76 10.23 -11.27
N THR A 126 -6.63 9.47 -10.61
CA THR A 126 -6.86 8.04 -10.87
C THR A 126 -7.41 7.74 -12.27
N GLY A 127 -6.58 7.84 -13.30
CA GLY A 127 -6.72 7.15 -14.56
C GLY A 127 -6.31 5.71 -14.34
N THR A 128 -7.19 4.92 -13.71
CA THR A 128 -7.00 3.47 -13.70
C THR A 128 -7.14 3.01 -15.15
N VAL A 129 -6.25 2.14 -15.64
CA VAL A 129 -6.50 1.40 -16.90
C VAL A 129 -7.71 0.50 -16.63
N THR A 130 -8.90 1.05 -16.81
CA THR A 130 -10.15 0.37 -16.51
C THR A 130 -10.42 -0.74 -17.54
N GLU A 131 -9.84 -0.63 -18.73
CA GLU A 131 -10.05 -1.56 -19.83
C GLU A 131 -8.77 -1.77 -20.67
N LEU A 132 -8.39 -3.04 -20.85
CA LEU A 132 -7.31 -3.49 -21.75
C LEU A 132 -7.81 -3.48 -23.21
N ASN A 133 -8.05 -2.28 -23.74
CA ASN A 133 -8.46 -2.03 -25.12
C ASN A 133 -7.57 -0.96 -25.79
N ALA A 134 -7.73 -0.73 -27.10
CA ALA A 134 -6.92 0.23 -27.84
C ALA A 134 -7.04 1.67 -27.31
N GLU A 135 -8.23 2.09 -26.89
CA GLU A 135 -8.51 3.43 -26.38
C GLU A 135 -7.85 3.67 -25.02
N GLY A 136 -7.95 2.70 -24.11
CA GLY A 136 -7.32 2.73 -22.80
C GLY A 136 -5.80 2.80 -22.91
N ILE A 137 -5.20 1.98 -23.77
CA ILE A 137 -3.75 1.99 -24.00
C ILE A 137 -3.30 3.34 -24.61
N LEU A 138 -4.06 3.88 -25.58
CA LEU A 138 -3.73 5.16 -26.18
C LEU A 138 -3.81 6.31 -25.17
N LYS A 139 -4.81 6.30 -24.28
CA LYS A 139 -4.96 7.28 -23.20
C LYS A 139 -3.74 7.29 -22.29
N GLU A 140 -3.22 6.13 -21.91
CA GLU A 140 -2.01 6.02 -21.10
C GLU A 140 -0.76 6.52 -21.84
N VAL A 141 -0.63 6.22 -23.15
CA VAL A 141 0.48 6.77 -23.97
C VAL A 141 0.44 8.29 -23.98
N VAL A 142 -0.74 8.89 -24.21
CA VAL A 142 -0.91 10.35 -24.24
C VAL A 142 -0.62 10.97 -22.87
N SER A 143 -1.10 10.34 -21.80
CA SER A 143 -0.80 10.74 -20.41
C SER A 143 0.70 10.73 -20.14
N LEU A 144 1.39 9.64 -20.50
CA LEU A 144 2.84 9.51 -20.35
C LEU A 144 3.58 10.63 -21.13
N PHE A 145 3.18 10.90 -22.37
CA PHE A 145 3.77 11.99 -23.16
C PHE A 145 3.57 13.37 -22.54
N ALA A 146 2.40 13.63 -21.95
CA ALA A 146 2.14 14.88 -21.25
C ALA A 146 3.08 15.05 -20.06
N LYS A 147 3.23 14.00 -19.23
CA LYS A 147 4.13 13.98 -18.07
C LYS A 147 5.60 14.18 -18.43
N ILE A 148 6.06 13.59 -19.55
CA ILE A 148 7.42 13.83 -20.06
C ILE A 148 7.60 15.30 -20.45
N LYS A 149 6.61 15.90 -21.12
CA LYS A 149 6.69 17.29 -21.58
C LYS A 149 6.63 18.31 -20.45
N SER A 150 5.84 18.05 -19.42
CA SER A 150 5.77 18.91 -18.24
C SER A 150 6.97 18.71 -17.30
N GLY A 151 7.75 17.64 -17.49
CA GLY A 151 8.90 17.31 -16.66
C GLY A 151 8.50 16.75 -15.28
N GLU A 152 7.25 16.30 -15.14
CA GLU A 152 6.73 15.71 -13.90
C GLU A 152 7.42 14.36 -13.60
N ILE A 153 7.79 13.61 -14.65
CA ILE A 153 8.55 12.36 -14.53
C ILE A 153 9.99 12.46 -15.05
N THR A 154 10.88 11.65 -14.46
CA THR A 154 12.25 11.47 -14.93
C THR A 154 12.32 10.66 -16.22
N LYS A 155 13.44 10.75 -16.95
CA LYS A 155 13.67 9.95 -18.17
C LYS A 155 13.67 8.45 -17.87
N GLU A 156 14.23 8.06 -16.72
CA GLU A 156 14.28 6.68 -16.25
C GLU A 156 12.89 6.14 -15.93
N GLN A 157 12.05 6.96 -15.29
CA GLN A 157 10.66 6.60 -15.00
C GLN A 157 9.85 6.48 -16.30
N ALA A 158 9.98 7.45 -17.21
CA ALA A 158 9.34 7.42 -18.52
C ALA A 158 9.71 6.15 -19.32
N TYR A 159 10.98 5.73 -19.27
CA TYR A 159 11.43 4.51 -19.94
C TYR A 159 10.76 3.25 -19.36
N ARG A 160 10.66 3.15 -18.02
CA ARG A 160 10.00 2.01 -17.36
C ARG A 160 8.50 1.96 -17.68
N GLU A 161 7.81 3.11 -17.63
CA GLU A 161 6.38 3.18 -17.93
C GLU A 161 6.10 2.85 -19.40
N ASN A 162 6.91 3.36 -20.33
CA ASN A 162 6.83 3.01 -21.75
C ASN A 162 6.99 1.50 -21.99
N LEU A 163 7.92 0.84 -21.27
CA LEU A 163 8.09 -0.61 -21.36
C LEU A 163 6.83 -1.37 -20.92
N VAL A 164 6.18 -0.93 -19.85
CA VAL A 164 4.92 -1.53 -19.39
C VAL A 164 3.83 -1.34 -20.43
N ILE A 165 3.66 -0.13 -20.95
CA ILE A 165 2.66 0.17 -22.00
C ILE A 165 2.91 -0.66 -23.26
N ALA A 166 4.16 -0.80 -23.70
CA ALA A 166 4.52 -1.62 -24.85
C ALA A 166 4.16 -3.10 -24.63
N ASN A 167 4.38 -3.63 -23.42
CA ASN A 167 3.97 -4.99 -23.07
C ASN A 167 2.44 -5.16 -23.04
N LEU A 168 1.71 -4.14 -22.56
CA LEU A 168 0.24 -4.14 -22.58
C LEU A 168 -0.31 -4.13 -24.01
N LEU A 169 0.27 -3.30 -24.89
CA LEU A 169 -0.08 -3.26 -26.30
C LEU A 169 0.12 -4.63 -26.97
N LYS A 170 1.27 -5.26 -26.71
CA LYS A 170 1.57 -6.59 -27.24
C LYS A 170 0.58 -7.66 -26.74
N ALA A 171 0.18 -7.59 -25.46
CA ALA A 171 -0.82 -8.49 -24.90
C ALA A 171 -2.20 -8.28 -25.56
N TYR A 172 -2.59 -7.02 -25.80
CA TYR A 172 -3.82 -6.69 -26.50
C TYR A 172 -3.83 -7.19 -27.96
N GLU A 173 -2.74 -6.97 -28.70
CA GLU A 173 -2.57 -7.48 -30.07
C GLU A 173 -2.69 -9.01 -30.13
N ASN A 174 -2.04 -9.72 -29.20
CA ASN A 174 -2.13 -11.18 -29.09
C ASN A 174 -3.57 -11.64 -28.82
N SER A 175 -4.30 -10.96 -27.92
CA SER A 175 -5.70 -11.29 -27.63
C SER A 175 -6.59 -11.11 -28.86
N ILE A 176 -6.38 -10.07 -29.66
CA ILE A 176 -7.09 -9.90 -30.93
C ILE A 176 -6.74 -11.04 -31.90
N LEU A 177 -5.46 -11.41 -31.99
CA LEU A 177 -5.00 -12.46 -32.89
C LEU A 177 -5.61 -13.81 -32.53
N GLU A 178 -5.65 -14.18 -31.25
CA GLU A 178 -6.31 -15.40 -30.75
C GLU A 178 -7.79 -15.43 -31.15
N LYS A 179 -8.53 -14.33 -30.91
CA LYS A 179 -9.95 -14.23 -31.32
C LYS A 179 -10.15 -14.42 -32.82
N LYS A 180 -9.28 -13.85 -33.65
CA LYS A 180 -9.32 -14.02 -35.12
C LYS A 180 -9.03 -15.47 -35.51
N ILE A 181 -8.05 -16.12 -34.89
CA ILE A 181 -7.70 -17.52 -35.14
C ILE A 181 -8.88 -18.43 -34.80
N ASP A 182 -9.52 -18.22 -33.65
CA ASP A 182 -10.65 -19.06 -33.22
C ASP A 182 -11.88 -18.87 -34.12
N ALA A 183 -12.14 -17.64 -34.57
CA ALA A 183 -13.18 -17.37 -35.56
C ALA A 183 -12.93 -18.12 -36.88
N LEU A 184 -11.68 -18.11 -37.37
CA LEU A 184 -11.31 -18.85 -38.58
C LEU A 184 -11.41 -20.37 -38.41
N LYS A 185 -10.98 -20.91 -37.26
CA LYS A 185 -11.14 -22.33 -36.95
C LYS A 185 -12.61 -22.73 -36.94
N SER A 186 -13.49 -21.93 -36.34
CA SER A 186 -14.94 -22.20 -36.32
C SER A 186 -15.53 -22.29 -37.73
N ILE A 187 -15.13 -21.40 -38.63
CA ILE A 187 -15.55 -21.42 -40.05
C ILE A 187 -15.01 -22.67 -40.78
N LEU A 188 -13.79 -23.10 -40.47
CA LEU A 188 -13.18 -24.27 -41.10
C LEU A 188 -13.81 -25.60 -40.65
N HIS A 189 -14.20 -25.71 -39.37
CA HIS A 189 -14.83 -26.93 -38.82
C HIS A 189 -16.35 -27.01 -39.07
N SER A 190 -16.96 -25.96 -39.64
CA SER A 190 -18.38 -25.92 -40.03
C SER A 190 -18.62 -26.24 -41.51
N ARG A 191 -17.56 -26.60 -42.25
CA ARG A 191 -17.61 -27.17 -43.62
C ARG A 191 -17.23 -28.64 -43.59
#